data_AF-A0A528NCQ9-F1
#
_entry.id   AF-A0A528NCQ9-F1
#
_cell.length_a   1.000
_cell.length_b   1.000
_cell.length_c   1.000
_cell.angle_alpha   90.00
_cell.angle_beta   90.00
_cell.angle_gamma   90.00
#
_symmetry.space_group_name_H-M   'P 1'
#
loop_
_entity.id
_entity.type
_entity.pdbx_description
1 polymer ?
#
loop_
_entity_poly.entity_id
_entity_poly.type
_entity_poly.pdbx_seq_one_letter_code
_entity_poly.pdbx_strand_id
1 'polypeptide(L)'
;MTQMEIQAPARNARAGYKVDVSRGQRVGRVSSEWFNRPPDERYLSLTDLRNSVRARSQRSRTRIVESERIRVEASRDDAERLLLMLPDAEAPVAPTHWSFGQLASLVGAPAAYLRQLPAPLAAINLQYGLNSQRAEQVKTLEIQNGRLELRAVTGPDYGRIFDHELVEAVQKIAGNGTGDTRWKVPGVLDWSTGIYNPNVDISKDTTTLYASDRDVFLFLVDDLNPIEAGKLSNGDPDLFFRGFYCWNSEVGARTLGIASFYLRAVCQNRNLWGVENFEEITIRHSKYAASRFAAEAEPALIQFAESSSMPFVNGIKAARERTVARNDEDRESFLRKRAFSKVETTKIIDAVLAEEGRPPESIFDFVQGITRVARDKPHQDVRLDMEGKAKKLLDFAA
;
A
#
# COMPACT_ATOMS: atom_id res chain seq x y z
N MET A 1 -42.23 8.45 12.97
CA MET A 1 -40.80 8.27 12.65
C MET A 1 -40.63 6.87 12.08
N THR A 2 -40.57 6.78 10.76
CA THR A 2 -40.47 5.53 10.01
C THR A 2 -39.00 5.10 9.98
N GLN A 3 -38.68 4.00 10.66
CA GLN A 3 -37.40 3.32 10.52
C GLN A 3 -37.25 2.84 9.07
N MET A 4 -36.30 3.43 8.33
CA MET A 4 -35.84 2.85 7.07
C MET A 4 -35.05 1.58 7.39
N GLU A 5 -35.65 0.42 7.19
CA GLU A 5 -34.93 -0.84 7.08
C GLU A 5 -34.03 -0.78 5.84
N ILE A 6 -32.72 -0.89 6.05
CA ILE A 6 -31.75 -1.10 4.99
C ILE A 6 -31.93 -2.55 4.53
N GLN A 7 -32.69 -2.76 3.45
CA GLN A 7 -32.77 -4.07 2.82
C GLN A 7 -31.41 -4.40 2.19
N ALA A 8 -30.66 -5.29 2.85
CA ALA A 8 -29.52 -5.93 2.21
C ALA A 8 -30.01 -6.67 0.96
N PRO A 9 -29.33 -6.54 -0.20
CA PRO A 9 -29.74 -7.23 -1.41
C PRO A 9 -29.82 -8.75 -1.18
N ALA A 10 -30.79 -9.39 -1.83
CA ALA A 10 -31.07 -10.81 -1.67
C ALA A 10 -29.80 -11.66 -1.87
N ARG A 11 -29.48 -12.50 -0.87
CA ARG A 11 -28.30 -13.39 -0.85
C ARG A 11 -28.34 -14.40 -2.01
N ASN A 12 -27.81 -14.02 -3.16
CA ASN A 12 -27.23 -14.95 -4.14
C ASN A 12 -25.70 -14.97 -3.99
N ALA A 13 -25.21 -15.23 -2.78
CA ALA A 13 -23.80 -15.22 -2.42
C ALA A 13 -22.93 -16.24 -3.21
N ARG A 14 -23.56 -17.18 -3.94
CA ARG A 14 -22.87 -18.11 -4.85
C ARG A 14 -22.52 -17.53 -6.23
N ALA A 15 -23.10 -16.39 -6.63
CA ALA A 15 -22.98 -15.86 -7.99
C ALA A 15 -22.11 -14.60 -8.14
N GLY A 16 -21.50 -14.09 -7.05
CA GLY A 16 -20.73 -12.84 -7.07
C GLY A 16 -21.60 -11.58 -7.19
N TYR A 17 -20.97 -10.43 -7.42
CA TYR A 17 -21.61 -9.12 -7.50
C TYR A 17 -21.38 -8.48 -8.86
N LYS A 18 -22.44 -7.97 -9.51
CA LYS A 18 -22.29 -7.13 -10.69
C LYS A 18 -21.76 -5.76 -10.25
N VAL A 19 -20.63 -5.33 -10.81
CA VAL A 19 -19.96 -4.08 -10.43
C VAL A 19 -19.59 -3.27 -11.66
N ASP A 20 -19.52 -1.94 -11.51
CA ASP A 20 -19.12 -1.02 -12.59
C ASP A 20 -17.72 -0.45 -12.35
N VAL A 21 -16.72 -0.99 -13.05
CA VAL A 21 -15.31 -0.60 -12.90
C VAL A 21 -14.89 0.58 -13.77
N SER A 22 -15.77 1.13 -14.63
CA SER A 22 -15.44 2.35 -15.40
C SER A 22 -15.31 3.58 -14.49
N ARG A 23 -16.00 3.54 -13.35
CA ARG A 23 -16.07 4.60 -12.33
C ARG A 23 -14.92 4.56 -11.33
N GLY A 24 -14.58 5.72 -10.76
CA GLY A 24 -13.59 5.93 -9.70
C GLY A 24 -12.13 5.81 -10.15
N GLN A 25 -11.20 5.65 -9.20
CA GLN A 25 -9.76 5.54 -9.54
C GLN A 25 -9.32 4.09 -9.77
N ARG A 26 -8.25 3.92 -10.56
CA ARG A 26 -7.51 2.65 -10.66
C ARG A 26 -6.22 2.77 -9.84
N VAL A 27 -6.07 1.94 -8.82
CA VAL A 27 -4.86 1.92 -7.97
C VAL A 27 -4.08 0.63 -8.22
N GLY A 28 -2.85 0.77 -8.72
CA GLY A 28 -1.96 -0.33 -9.09
C GLY A 28 -1.03 -0.81 -7.99
N ARG A 29 -1.07 -0.24 -6.78
CA ARG A 29 -0.07 -0.53 -5.73
C ARG A 29 -0.02 -2.01 -5.34
N VAL A 30 -1.17 -2.64 -5.11
CA VAL A 30 -1.25 -4.08 -4.76
C VAL A 30 -0.80 -4.96 -5.93
N SER A 31 -1.05 -4.51 -7.17
CA SER A 31 -0.57 -5.16 -8.40
C SER A 31 0.95 -5.12 -8.52
N SER A 32 1.56 -3.97 -8.23
CA SER A 32 3.02 -3.83 -8.21
C SER A 32 3.67 -4.71 -7.15
N GLU A 33 3.05 -4.84 -5.98
CA GLU A 33 3.50 -5.79 -4.97
C GLU A 33 3.38 -7.21 -5.51
N TRP A 34 2.19 -7.65 -5.92
CA TRP A 34 1.98 -8.99 -6.46
C TRP A 34 2.98 -9.39 -7.55
N PHE A 35 3.25 -8.51 -8.50
CA PHE A 35 4.18 -8.74 -9.61
C PHE A 35 5.63 -8.93 -9.15
N ASN A 36 6.08 -8.18 -8.14
CA ASN A 36 7.47 -8.20 -7.66
C ASN A 36 7.74 -9.27 -6.60
N ARG A 37 6.71 -9.97 -6.10
CA ARG A 37 6.83 -10.94 -5.01
C ARG A 37 6.92 -12.36 -5.56
N PRO A 38 8.04 -13.09 -5.40
CA PRO A 38 8.12 -14.51 -5.76
C PRO A 38 7.28 -15.39 -4.81
N PRO A 39 7.00 -16.66 -5.15
CA PRO A 39 6.07 -17.51 -4.39
C PRO A 39 6.44 -17.75 -2.91
N ASP A 40 7.73 -17.71 -2.56
CA ASP A 40 8.24 -17.83 -1.20
C ASP A 40 7.96 -16.58 -0.34
N GLU A 41 7.77 -15.42 -0.96
CA GLU A 41 7.38 -14.18 -0.29
C GLU A 41 5.86 -14.01 -0.16
N ARG A 42 5.05 -14.95 -0.68
CA ARG A 42 3.58 -14.87 -0.69
C ARG A 42 2.98 -15.80 0.37
N TYR A 43 2.11 -15.31 1.23
CA TYR A 43 1.54 -16.08 2.34
C TYR A 43 0.05 -16.30 2.14
N LEU A 44 -0.50 -17.41 2.62
CA LEU A 44 -1.92 -17.74 2.40
C LEU A 44 -2.82 -17.33 3.57
N SER A 45 -2.21 -16.97 4.70
CA SER A 45 -2.91 -16.53 5.90
C SER A 45 -2.05 -15.55 6.69
N LEU A 46 -2.71 -14.71 7.51
CA LEU A 46 -1.99 -13.82 8.42
C LEU A 46 -1.22 -14.60 9.49
N THR A 47 -1.67 -15.80 9.87
CA THR A 47 -0.94 -16.65 10.82
C THR A 47 0.38 -17.13 10.24
N ASP A 48 0.40 -17.62 9.00
CA ASP A 48 1.63 -18.06 8.35
C ASP A 48 2.60 -16.89 8.15
N LEU A 49 2.07 -15.75 7.71
CA LEU A 49 2.82 -14.52 7.56
C LEU A 49 3.46 -14.12 8.89
N ARG A 50 2.65 -14.00 9.96
CA ARG A 50 3.11 -13.63 11.31
C ARG A 50 4.19 -14.60 11.79
N ASN A 51 3.96 -15.89 11.68
CA ASN A 51 4.90 -16.91 12.17
C ASN A 51 6.26 -16.77 11.47
N SER A 52 6.27 -16.51 10.16
CA SER A 52 7.49 -16.25 9.40
C SER A 52 8.24 -15.01 9.88
N VAL A 53 7.58 -13.84 9.93
CA VAL A 53 8.24 -12.58 10.33
C VAL A 53 8.60 -12.56 11.83
N ARG A 54 7.85 -13.27 12.68
CA ARG A 54 8.15 -13.42 14.10
C ARG A 54 9.35 -14.32 14.34
N ALA A 55 9.43 -15.47 13.65
CA ALA A 55 10.59 -16.36 13.71
C ALA A 55 11.88 -15.68 13.19
N ARG A 56 11.74 -14.74 12.25
CA ARG A 56 12.84 -13.88 11.81
C ARG A 56 13.29 -12.92 12.92
N SER A 57 12.35 -12.21 13.54
CA SER A 57 12.64 -11.25 14.62
C SER A 57 13.24 -11.93 15.87
N GLN A 58 12.75 -13.10 16.26
CA GLN A 58 13.27 -13.87 17.42
C GLN A 58 14.74 -14.29 17.26
N ARG A 59 15.21 -14.47 16.02
CA ARG A 59 16.61 -14.81 15.72
C ARG A 59 17.47 -13.58 15.47
N SER A 60 16.90 -12.38 15.62
CA SER A 60 17.58 -11.13 15.34
C SER A 60 18.18 -10.50 16.60
N ARG A 61 19.29 -9.78 16.42
CA ARG A 61 19.96 -9.02 17.49
C ARG A 61 20.24 -7.62 16.97
N THR A 62 20.01 -6.61 17.80
CA THR A 62 20.34 -5.21 17.48
C THR A 62 21.51 -4.73 18.31
N ARG A 63 22.39 -3.92 17.73
CA ARG A 63 23.47 -3.24 18.46
C ARG A 63 23.52 -1.78 18.07
N ILE A 64 24.07 -0.96 18.96
CA ILE A 64 24.48 0.41 18.66
C ILE A 64 26.00 0.40 18.66
N VAL A 65 26.61 0.76 17.54
CA VAL A 65 28.07 0.77 17.37
C VAL A 65 28.50 2.10 16.78
N GLU A 66 29.70 2.56 17.11
CA GLU A 66 30.33 3.68 16.41
C GLU A 66 30.83 3.19 15.05
N SER A 67 30.52 3.91 13.98
CA SER A 67 30.83 3.52 12.59
C SER A 67 32.31 3.24 12.38
N GLU A 68 33.21 4.07 12.95
CA GLU A 68 34.67 3.91 12.85
C GLU A 68 35.20 2.63 13.53
N ARG A 69 34.43 2.04 14.45
CA ARG A 69 34.82 0.80 15.14
C ARG A 69 34.42 -0.46 14.38
N ILE A 70 33.64 -0.33 13.31
CA ILE A 70 33.34 -1.44 12.41
C ILE A 70 34.59 -1.75 11.60
N ARG A 71 35.15 -2.95 11.75
CA ARG A 71 36.25 -3.40 10.88
C ARG A 71 35.72 -4.25 9.74
N VAL A 72 36.24 -4.01 8.55
CA VAL A 72 35.88 -4.76 7.34
C VAL A 72 37.04 -5.68 6.97
N GLU A 73 36.75 -6.98 6.89
CA GLU A 73 37.73 -8.00 6.57
C GLU A 73 37.32 -8.75 5.29
N ALA A 74 38.28 -8.97 4.40
CA ALA A 74 38.14 -9.78 3.21
C ALA A 74 39.47 -10.46 2.91
N SER A 75 39.43 -11.75 2.53
CA SER A 75 40.63 -12.50 2.19
C SER A 75 41.05 -12.20 0.76
N ARG A 76 42.36 -12.10 0.50
CA ARG A 76 42.88 -12.00 -0.87
C ARG A 76 42.61 -13.24 -1.70
N ASP A 77 42.45 -14.38 -1.03
CA ASP A 77 42.23 -15.68 -1.66
C ASP A 77 40.73 -15.97 -1.90
N ASP A 78 39.84 -15.07 -1.48
CA ASP A 78 38.39 -15.18 -1.66
C ASP A 78 37.81 -13.83 -2.14
N ALA A 79 37.61 -13.74 -3.45
CA ALA A 79 37.13 -12.52 -4.10
C ALA A 79 35.67 -12.16 -3.78
N GLU A 80 34.90 -13.06 -3.17
CA GLU A 80 33.46 -12.88 -2.96
C GLU A 80 33.12 -12.64 -1.48
N ARG A 81 34.02 -13.00 -0.56
CA ARG A 81 33.73 -12.98 0.87
C ARG A 81 34.23 -11.71 1.55
N LEU A 82 33.27 -10.92 2.01
CA LEU A 82 33.46 -9.76 2.88
C LEU A 82 32.73 -9.96 4.21
N LEU A 83 33.42 -9.70 5.32
CA LEU A 83 32.93 -9.85 6.68
C LEU A 83 33.13 -8.56 7.47
N LEU A 84 32.29 -8.35 8.49
CA LEU A 84 32.32 -7.21 9.38
C LEU A 84 32.59 -7.68 10.80
N MET A 85 33.62 -7.14 11.42
CA MET A 85 33.87 -7.28 12.85
C MET A 85 33.19 -6.12 13.55
N LEU A 86 32.02 -6.41 14.12
CA LEU A 86 31.29 -5.44 14.93
C LEU A 86 31.81 -5.49 16.38
N PRO A 87 31.89 -4.35 17.08
CA PRO A 87 32.15 -4.33 18.51
C PRO A 87 31.21 -5.26 19.28
N ASP A 88 31.76 -6.06 20.19
CA ASP A 88 31.05 -6.99 21.07
C ASP A 88 30.24 -8.08 20.34
N ALA A 89 30.48 -8.30 19.05
CA ALA A 89 29.94 -9.44 18.33
C ALA A 89 30.80 -10.70 18.55
N GLU A 90 30.14 -11.82 18.82
CA GLU A 90 30.79 -13.11 19.10
C GLU A 90 31.36 -13.76 17.83
N ALA A 91 30.91 -13.33 16.66
CA ALA A 91 31.34 -13.84 15.36
C ALA A 91 31.35 -12.73 14.30
N PRO A 92 32.17 -12.87 13.23
CA PRO A 92 32.12 -11.98 12.08
C PRO A 92 30.74 -12.01 11.41
N VAL A 93 30.28 -10.85 10.92
CA VAL A 93 28.96 -10.68 10.33
C VAL A 93 29.08 -10.47 8.81
N ALA A 94 28.34 -11.23 8.02
CA ALA A 94 28.30 -11.04 6.57
C ALA A 94 27.21 -10.02 6.18
N PRO A 95 27.51 -8.94 5.45
CA PRO A 95 26.48 -8.04 4.97
C PRO A 95 25.62 -8.67 3.88
N THR A 96 24.32 -8.42 3.96
CA THR A 96 23.41 -8.66 2.84
C THR A 96 23.64 -7.64 1.73
N HIS A 97 23.10 -7.89 0.53
CA HIS A 97 23.12 -6.90 -0.55
C HIS A 97 22.52 -5.54 -0.12
N TRP A 98 21.47 -5.58 0.73
CA TRP A 98 20.82 -4.40 1.28
C TRP A 98 21.71 -3.66 2.28
N SER A 99 22.19 -4.34 3.33
CA SER A 99 23.01 -3.70 4.36
C SER A 99 24.37 -3.23 3.82
N PHE A 100 24.93 -3.91 2.81
CA PHE A 100 26.11 -3.43 2.10
C PHE A 100 25.83 -2.08 1.42
N GLY A 101 24.66 -1.92 0.82
CA GLY A 101 24.22 -0.64 0.26
C GLY A 101 24.11 0.43 1.33
N GLN A 102 23.55 0.10 2.50
CA GLN A 102 23.46 1.03 3.63
C GLN A 102 24.85 1.43 4.17
N LEU A 103 25.79 0.50 4.27
CA LEU A 103 27.18 0.78 4.66
C LEU A 103 27.88 1.68 3.64
N ALA A 104 27.70 1.41 2.35
CA ALA A 104 28.26 2.26 1.29
C ALA A 104 27.67 3.68 1.35
N SER A 105 26.35 3.82 1.53
CA SER A 105 25.69 5.12 1.72
C SER A 105 26.17 5.84 2.97
N LEU A 106 26.37 5.13 4.09
CA LEU A 106 26.91 5.69 5.33
C LEU A 106 28.26 6.35 5.10
N VAL A 107 29.11 5.77 4.25
CA VAL A 107 30.44 6.31 3.93
C VAL A 107 30.48 7.14 2.64
N GLY A 108 29.32 7.55 2.12
CA GLY A 108 29.21 8.36 0.89
C GLY A 108 29.73 7.69 -0.38
N ALA A 109 29.89 6.36 -0.39
CA ALA A 109 30.42 5.60 -1.50
C ALA A 109 29.31 5.06 -2.43
N PRO A 110 29.53 5.01 -3.76
CA PRO A 110 28.58 4.42 -4.69
C PRO A 110 28.48 2.90 -4.52
N ALA A 111 27.39 2.41 -3.90
CA ALA A 111 27.18 0.99 -3.64
C ALA A 111 27.24 0.11 -4.91
N ALA A 112 26.70 0.61 -6.03
CA ALA A 112 26.70 -0.12 -7.30
C ALA A 112 28.12 -0.39 -7.83
N TYR A 113 29.02 0.59 -7.69
CA TYR A 113 30.42 0.43 -8.08
C TYR A 113 31.15 -0.53 -7.13
N LEU A 114 30.99 -0.35 -5.81
CA LEU A 114 31.66 -1.20 -4.83
C LEU A 114 31.28 -2.68 -4.95
N ARG A 115 30.05 -3.00 -5.38
CA ARG A 115 29.59 -4.38 -5.62
C ARG A 115 30.24 -5.05 -6.84
N GLN A 116 30.82 -4.28 -7.76
CA GLN A 116 31.54 -4.82 -8.92
C GLN A 116 33.00 -5.11 -8.62
N LEU A 117 33.50 -4.63 -7.47
CA LEU A 117 34.86 -4.85 -7.05
C LEU A 117 34.99 -6.21 -6.34
N PRO A 118 36.15 -6.89 -6.48
CA PRO A 118 36.51 -7.98 -5.58
C PRO A 118 36.41 -7.55 -4.12
N ALA A 119 35.97 -8.47 -3.26
CA ALA A 119 35.75 -8.24 -1.83
C ALA A 119 36.92 -7.53 -1.13
N PRO A 120 38.20 -7.84 -1.40
CA PRO A 120 39.33 -7.09 -0.82
C PRO A 120 39.34 -5.60 -1.16
N LEU A 121 39.03 -5.24 -2.40
CA LEU A 121 39.01 -3.83 -2.83
C LEU A 121 37.78 -3.11 -2.26
N ALA A 122 36.62 -3.78 -2.26
CA ALA A 122 35.43 -3.25 -1.61
C ALA A 122 35.66 -3.03 -0.10
N ALA A 123 36.33 -3.96 0.57
CA ALA A 123 36.65 -3.88 2.00
C ALA A 123 37.57 -2.71 2.31
N ILE A 124 38.63 -2.51 1.54
CA ILE A 124 39.55 -1.36 1.71
C ILE A 124 38.80 -0.03 1.55
N ASN A 125 37.96 0.09 0.51
CA ASN A 125 37.20 1.31 0.25
C ASN A 125 36.19 1.59 1.38
N LEU A 126 35.47 0.56 1.84
CA LEU A 126 34.54 0.69 2.97
C LEU A 126 35.27 1.05 4.26
N GLN A 127 36.38 0.37 4.58
CA GLN A 127 37.16 0.64 5.78
C GLN A 127 37.73 2.06 5.78
N TYR A 128 38.25 2.53 4.65
CA TYR A 128 38.71 3.90 4.50
C TYR A 128 37.57 4.88 4.77
N GLY A 129 36.39 4.63 4.20
CA GLY A 129 35.21 5.46 4.42
C GLY A 129 34.76 5.50 5.89
N LEU A 130 34.72 4.35 6.56
CA LEU A 130 34.32 4.24 7.97
C LEU A 130 35.28 5.00 8.91
N ASN A 131 36.57 5.04 8.58
CA ASN A 131 37.59 5.74 9.39
C ASN A 131 37.71 7.24 9.05
N SER A 132 37.41 7.63 7.81
CA SER A 132 37.67 9.00 7.32
C SER A 132 36.47 9.92 7.50
N GLN A 133 35.26 9.36 7.56
CA GLN A 133 34.06 10.13 7.85
C GLN A 133 33.90 10.39 9.34
N ARG A 134 33.08 11.39 9.70
CA ARG A 134 32.75 11.66 11.09
C ARG A 134 32.17 10.38 11.72
N ALA A 135 32.71 9.98 12.87
CA ALA A 135 32.16 8.86 13.62
C ALA A 135 30.68 9.13 13.97
N GLU A 136 29.81 8.22 13.53
CA GLU A 136 28.39 8.24 13.80
C GLU A 136 28.01 6.97 14.56
N GLN A 137 27.05 7.07 15.47
CA GLN A 137 26.44 5.88 16.05
C GLN A 137 25.47 5.29 15.04
N VAL A 138 25.61 3.99 14.75
CA VAL A 138 24.70 3.25 13.88
C VAL A 138 24.05 2.10 14.62
N LYS A 139 22.79 1.83 14.27
CA LYS A 139 22.03 0.67 14.74
C LYS A 139 22.15 -0.46 13.72
N THR A 140 22.74 -1.58 14.13
CA THR A 140 22.77 -2.81 13.35
C THR A 140 21.53 -3.66 13.63
N LEU A 141 21.14 -4.46 12.65
CA LEU A 141 20.23 -5.60 12.82
C LEU A 141 20.92 -6.83 12.25
N GLU A 142 21.29 -7.75 13.11
CA GLU A 142 21.92 -9.03 12.80
C GLU A 142 20.88 -10.15 12.86
N ILE A 143 21.05 -11.20 12.05
CA ILE A 143 20.24 -12.43 12.15
C ILE A 143 21.12 -13.67 12.03
N GLN A 144 20.81 -14.71 12.80
CA GLN A 144 21.42 -16.03 12.62
C GLN A 144 20.65 -16.84 11.57
N ASN A 145 21.29 -17.10 10.41
CA ASN A 145 20.73 -17.89 9.33
C ASN A 145 21.81 -18.75 8.65
N GLY A 146 22.25 -19.82 9.31
CA GLY A 146 23.43 -20.61 8.92
C GLY A 146 24.75 -19.87 9.26
N ARG A 147 24.87 -18.62 8.81
CA ARG A 147 25.89 -17.66 9.26
C ARG A 147 25.22 -16.44 9.91
N LEU A 148 26.01 -15.63 10.61
CA LEU A 148 25.54 -14.36 11.15
C LEU A 148 25.52 -13.32 10.03
N GLU A 149 24.33 -12.81 9.71
CA GLU A 149 24.11 -11.87 8.60
C GLU A 149 23.68 -10.49 9.11
N LEU A 150 24.24 -9.44 8.53
CA LEU A 150 23.84 -8.07 8.77
C LEU A 150 22.69 -7.74 7.82
N ARG A 151 21.52 -7.52 8.39
CA ARG A 151 20.27 -7.22 7.67
C ARG A 151 20.06 -5.73 7.49
N ALA A 152 20.49 -4.93 8.46
CA ALA A 152 20.36 -3.48 8.38
C ALA A 152 21.50 -2.75 9.08
N VAL A 153 21.84 -1.57 8.54
CA VAL A 153 22.60 -0.51 9.20
C VAL A 153 21.77 0.76 9.07
N THR A 154 21.25 1.25 10.19
CA THR A 154 20.35 2.40 10.26
C THR A 154 20.90 3.45 11.22
N GLY A 155 20.42 4.69 11.14
CA GLY A 155 20.80 5.73 12.10
C GLY A 155 20.43 5.39 13.55
N PRO A 156 21.02 6.06 14.54
CA PRO A 156 20.86 5.74 15.96
C PRO A 156 19.45 6.06 16.45
N ASP A 157 18.76 7.00 15.81
CA ASP A 157 17.36 7.34 16.09
C ASP A 157 16.35 6.51 15.29
N TYR A 158 16.80 5.49 14.56
CA TYR A 158 15.87 4.61 13.87
C TYR A 158 15.04 3.82 14.90
N GLY A 159 13.74 4.12 14.95
CA GLY A 159 12.76 3.41 15.76
C GLY A 159 12.21 2.25 14.96
N ARG A 160 12.83 1.08 15.14
CA ARG A 160 12.46 -0.14 14.46
C ARG A 160 11.12 -0.62 14.98
N ILE A 161 10.17 -0.75 14.05
CA ILE A 161 8.91 -1.47 14.24
C ILE A 161 9.14 -2.78 13.50
N PHE A 162 9.10 -3.90 14.21
CA PHE A 162 9.31 -5.19 13.57
C PHE A 162 8.08 -5.56 12.75
N ASP A 163 8.29 -6.26 11.63
CA ASP A 163 7.19 -6.58 10.71
C ASP A 163 6.09 -7.41 11.40
N HIS A 164 6.47 -8.25 12.38
CA HIS A 164 5.51 -9.03 13.16
C HIS A 164 4.57 -8.17 14.01
N GLU A 165 5.00 -7.00 14.49
CA GLU A 165 4.17 -6.10 15.29
C GLU A 165 3.01 -5.54 14.46
N LEU A 166 3.30 -5.17 13.19
CA LEU A 166 2.25 -4.74 12.25
C LEU A 166 1.28 -5.89 11.95
N VAL A 167 1.81 -7.09 11.66
CA VAL A 167 0.95 -8.24 11.33
C VAL A 167 0.08 -8.62 12.52
N GLU A 168 0.61 -8.60 13.75
CA GLU A 168 -0.16 -8.86 14.98
C GLU A 168 -1.26 -7.82 15.20
N ALA A 169 -0.98 -6.53 14.99
CA ALA A 169 -2.00 -5.48 15.08
C ALA A 169 -3.14 -5.70 14.07
N VAL A 170 -2.81 -6.08 12.83
CA VAL A 170 -3.82 -6.40 11.81
C VAL A 170 -4.61 -7.66 12.19
N GLN A 171 -3.97 -8.69 12.73
CA GLN A 171 -4.66 -9.92 13.16
C GLN A 171 -5.70 -9.69 14.26
N LYS A 172 -5.52 -8.69 15.13
CA LYS A 172 -6.53 -8.35 16.15
C LYS A 172 -7.89 -7.97 15.53
N ILE A 173 -7.88 -7.42 14.33
CA ILE A 173 -9.06 -6.90 13.63
C ILE A 173 -9.54 -7.89 12.55
N ALA A 174 -8.60 -8.45 11.80
CA ALA A 174 -8.89 -9.26 10.62
C ALA A 174 -8.85 -10.77 10.87
N GLY A 175 -8.43 -11.20 12.07
CA GLY A 175 -8.21 -12.60 12.38
C GLY A 175 -7.13 -13.21 11.51
N ASN A 176 -7.43 -14.27 10.78
CA ASN A 176 -6.49 -14.95 9.89
C ASN A 176 -6.46 -14.36 8.47
N GLY A 177 -7.36 -13.42 8.15
CA GLY A 177 -7.47 -12.84 6.81
C GLY A 177 -8.00 -13.84 5.76
N THR A 178 -8.66 -14.90 6.23
CA THR A 178 -9.17 -16.00 5.38
C THR A 178 -10.70 -16.05 5.32
N GLY A 179 -11.38 -15.02 5.85
CA GLY A 179 -12.85 -14.94 5.93
C GLY A 179 -13.42 -15.42 7.26
N ASP A 180 -12.57 -15.66 8.25
CA ASP A 180 -12.93 -15.93 9.65
C ASP A 180 -13.48 -14.67 10.36
N THR A 181 -13.12 -13.49 9.86
CA THR A 181 -13.79 -12.21 10.14
C THR A 181 -14.36 -11.65 8.84
N ARG A 182 -14.90 -10.42 8.86
CA ARG A 182 -15.30 -9.73 7.62
C ARG A 182 -14.11 -9.46 6.69
N TRP A 183 -12.89 -9.38 7.22
CA TRP A 183 -11.68 -9.05 6.48
C TRP A 183 -11.01 -10.30 5.95
N LYS A 184 -10.67 -10.27 4.67
CA LYS A 184 -10.08 -11.40 3.96
C LYS A 184 -9.22 -10.95 2.79
N VAL A 185 -8.35 -11.86 2.33
CA VAL A 185 -7.73 -11.76 1.01
C VAL A 185 -8.85 -11.59 -0.03
N PRO A 186 -8.70 -10.67 -1.00
CA PRO A 186 -9.77 -10.30 -1.91
C PRO A 186 -10.13 -11.40 -2.89
N GLY A 187 -11.41 -11.39 -3.26
CA GLY A 187 -11.92 -12.03 -4.46
C GLY A 187 -11.36 -11.45 -5.77
N VAL A 188 -12.03 -11.78 -6.87
CA VAL A 188 -11.58 -11.45 -8.23
C VAL A 188 -12.74 -11.05 -9.13
N LEU A 189 -12.52 -9.98 -9.89
CA LEU A 189 -13.34 -9.58 -11.03
C LEU A 189 -13.09 -10.48 -12.23
N ASP A 190 -14.16 -11.07 -12.75
CA ASP A 190 -14.19 -11.67 -14.07
C ASP A 190 -14.56 -10.59 -15.11
N TRP A 191 -13.62 -10.26 -15.98
CA TRP A 191 -13.80 -9.25 -17.03
C TRP A 191 -14.81 -9.65 -18.10
N SER A 192 -15.02 -10.96 -18.32
CA SER A 192 -15.95 -11.43 -19.37
C SER A 192 -17.41 -11.22 -18.98
N THR A 193 -17.70 -11.29 -17.68
CA THR A 193 -19.06 -11.16 -17.13
C THR A 193 -19.28 -9.83 -16.41
N GLY A 194 -18.20 -9.16 -15.99
CA GLY A 194 -18.23 -8.00 -15.08
C GLY A 194 -18.71 -8.35 -13.67
N ILE A 195 -18.61 -9.64 -13.30
CA ILE A 195 -19.00 -10.14 -11.99
C ILE A 195 -17.75 -10.20 -11.11
N TYR A 196 -17.82 -9.57 -9.94
CA TYR A 196 -16.83 -9.69 -8.89
C TYR A 196 -17.19 -10.86 -7.97
N ASN A 197 -16.38 -11.92 -8.00
CA ASN A 197 -16.56 -13.08 -7.14
C ASN A 197 -15.73 -12.91 -5.85
N PRO A 198 -16.35 -12.71 -4.68
CA PRO A 198 -15.63 -12.64 -3.42
C PRO A 198 -15.05 -14.00 -3.01
N ASN A 199 -15.64 -15.12 -3.41
CA ASN A 199 -15.35 -16.46 -2.89
C ASN A 199 -14.26 -17.19 -3.70
N VAL A 200 -13.16 -16.50 -3.99
CA VAL A 200 -12.01 -17.09 -4.68
C VAL A 200 -11.06 -17.73 -3.68
N ASP A 201 -10.57 -18.92 -4.00
CA ASP A 201 -9.61 -19.62 -3.14
C ASP A 201 -8.29 -18.84 -3.00
N ILE A 202 -7.74 -18.88 -1.79
CA ILE A 202 -6.46 -18.24 -1.48
C ILE A 202 -5.32 -19.17 -1.88
N SER A 203 -4.54 -18.72 -2.85
CA SER A 203 -3.39 -19.42 -3.42
C SER A 203 -2.22 -18.45 -3.53
N LYS A 204 -1.05 -18.95 -3.95
CA LYS A 204 0.11 -18.11 -4.23
C LYS A 204 -0.17 -17.10 -5.35
N ASP A 205 -1.13 -17.34 -6.23
CA ASP A 205 -1.47 -16.42 -7.32
C ASP A 205 -2.55 -15.41 -6.95
N THR A 206 -3.38 -15.71 -5.94
CA THR A 206 -4.52 -14.87 -5.55
C THR A 206 -4.30 -14.09 -4.27
N THR A 207 -3.33 -14.51 -3.43
CA THR A 207 -3.03 -13.84 -2.17
C THR A 207 -2.53 -12.41 -2.34
N THR A 208 -2.72 -11.62 -1.30
CA THR A 208 -2.26 -10.24 -1.16
C THR A 208 -1.50 -10.01 0.14
N LEU A 209 -0.95 -11.08 0.70
CA LEU A 209 -0.13 -11.10 1.91
C LEU A 209 1.31 -11.41 1.54
N TYR A 210 2.21 -10.45 1.74
CA TYR A 210 3.58 -10.51 1.27
C TYR A 210 4.58 -10.15 2.36
N ALA A 211 5.69 -10.88 2.41
CA ALA A 211 6.87 -10.44 3.13
C ALA A 211 8.14 -10.93 2.43
N SER A 212 9.02 -9.98 2.11
CA SER A 212 10.39 -10.26 1.72
C SER A 212 11.30 -10.28 2.93
N ASP A 213 12.59 -10.42 2.67
CA ASP A 213 13.59 -10.08 3.65
C ASP A 213 13.50 -8.57 4.03
N ARG A 214 13.17 -7.65 3.11
CA ARG A 214 13.24 -6.20 3.38
C ARG A 214 11.98 -5.56 3.96
N ASP A 215 10.81 -6.10 3.70
CA ASP A 215 9.55 -5.46 4.03
C ASP A 215 8.38 -6.44 4.08
N VAL A 216 7.29 -6.00 4.69
CA VAL A 216 5.98 -6.65 4.68
C VAL A 216 4.96 -5.74 4.00
N PHE A 217 4.05 -6.34 3.24
CA PHE A 217 2.88 -5.68 2.66
C PHE A 217 1.68 -6.63 2.76
N LEU A 218 0.53 -6.12 3.20
CA LEU A 218 -0.71 -6.88 3.21
C LEU A 218 -1.87 -6.02 2.74
N PHE A 219 -2.80 -6.60 1.98
CA PHE A 219 -4.07 -5.99 1.59
C PHE A 219 -5.22 -6.92 1.95
N LEU A 220 -6.27 -6.38 2.57
CA LEU A 220 -7.48 -7.10 2.93
C LEU A 220 -8.72 -6.29 2.54
N VAL A 221 -9.82 -7.00 2.33
CA VAL A 221 -11.10 -6.43 1.90
C VAL A 221 -12.25 -7.03 2.69
N ASP A 222 -13.31 -6.24 2.88
CA ASP A 222 -14.63 -6.65 3.34
C ASP A 222 -15.55 -6.78 2.13
N ASP A 223 -15.32 -7.81 1.32
CA ASP A 223 -16.03 -8.01 0.05
C ASP A 223 -17.22 -8.96 0.12
N LEU A 224 -17.53 -9.47 1.31
CA LEU A 224 -18.74 -10.23 1.59
C LEU A 224 -19.91 -9.35 2.06
N ASN A 225 -19.62 -8.09 2.41
CA ASN A 225 -20.61 -7.12 2.89
C ASN A 225 -20.63 -5.88 1.97
N PRO A 226 -21.25 -5.98 0.77
CA PRO A 226 -21.32 -4.87 -0.16
C PRO A 226 -22.07 -3.68 0.43
N ILE A 227 -21.63 -2.49 0.06
CA ILE A 227 -22.24 -1.21 0.40
C ILE A 227 -22.89 -0.66 -0.88
N GLU A 228 -24.21 -0.48 -0.86
CA GLU A 228 -24.93 0.19 -1.94
C GLU A 228 -24.91 1.71 -1.72
N ALA A 229 -24.34 2.45 -2.67
CA ALA A 229 -24.26 3.91 -2.65
C ALA A 229 -25.01 4.55 -3.84
N GLY A 230 -26.23 4.07 -4.08
CA GLY A 230 -27.12 4.58 -5.12
C GLY A 230 -27.37 3.55 -6.22
N LYS A 231 -27.79 4.03 -7.40
CA LYS A 231 -28.07 3.20 -8.58
C LYS A 231 -27.24 3.67 -9.77
N LEU A 232 -26.90 2.71 -10.62
CA LEU A 232 -26.32 2.92 -11.94
C LEU A 232 -27.39 3.36 -12.94
N SER A 233 -26.98 3.83 -14.11
CA SER A 233 -27.87 4.29 -15.18
C SER A 233 -28.83 3.19 -15.68
N ASN A 234 -28.40 1.93 -15.62
CA ASN A 234 -29.19 0.76 -15.96
C ASN A 234 -30.15 0.31 -14.84
N GLY A 235 -30.16 0.98 -13.68
CA GLY A 235 -31.00 0.67 -12.53
C GLY A 235 -30.41 -0.31 -11.52
N ASP A 236 -29.26 -0.92 -11.82
CA ASP A 236 -28.55 -1.82 -10.90
C ASP A 236 -27.99 -1.06 -9.69
N PRO A 237 -27.82 -1.73 -8.53
CA PRO A 237 -27.23 -1.10 -7.35
C PRO A 237 -25.76 -0.72 -7.58
N ASP A 238 -25.38 0.46 -7.09
CA ASP A 238 -24.02 0.95 -7.18
C ASP A 238 -23.18 0.44 -6.01
N LEU A 239 -22.46 -0.66 -6.21
CA LEU A 239 -21.80 -1.40 -5.14
C LEU A 239 -20.35 -0.97 -4.88
N PHE A 240 -20.01 -0.90 -3.60
CA PHE A 240 -18.67 -0.66 -3.07
C PHE A 240 -18.34 -1.66 -1.96
N PHE A 241 -17.04 -1.87 -1.73
CA PHE A 241 -16.47 -2.69 -0.67
C PHE A 241 -15.46 -1.86 0.11
N ARG A 242 -15.19 -2.23 1.36
CA ARG A 242 -14.12 -1.61 2.15
C ARG A 242 -12.82 -2.34 1.91
N GLY A 243 -11.74 -1.61 1.70
CA GLY A 243 -10.41 -2.17 1.60
C GLY A 243 -9.41 -1.39 2.43
N PHE A 244 -8.39 -2.08 2.93
CA PHE A 244 -7.21 -1.44 3.47
C PHE A 244 -5.96 -2.24 3.16
N TYR A 245 -4.83 -1.57 3.04
CA TYR A 245 -3.53 -2.22 3.02
C TYR A 245 -2.56 -1.56 3.99
N CYS A 246 -1.59 -2.33 4.45
CA CYS A 246 -0.55 -1.90 5.35
C CYS A 246 0.82 -2.33 4.83
N TRP A 247 1.86 -1.58 5.17
CA TRP A 247 3.23 -1.95 4.86
C TRP A 247 4.18 -1.49 5.95
N ASN A 248 5.29 -2.19 6.10
CA ASN A 248 6.36 -1.85 7.03
C ASN A 248 7.71 -2.35 6.52
N SER A 249 8.79 -1.76 7.01
CA SER A 249 10.13 -2.32 6.82
C SER A 249 10.96 -2.13 8.08
N GLU A 250 11.32 -3.22 8.73
CA GLU A 250 12.21 -3.20 9.91
C GLU A 250 13.68 -2.90 9.58
N VAL A 251 14.06 -2.94 8.29
CA VAL A 251 15.43 -2.71 7.80
C VAL A 251 15.61 -1.35 7.10
N GLY A 252 14.59 -0.50 7.10
CA GLY A 252 14.65 0.85 6.53
C GLY A 252 14.49 0.92 5.01
N ALA A 253 13.88 -0.09 4.38
CA ALA A 253 13.56 -0.07 2.95
C ALA A 253 12.31 0.76 2.63
N ARG A 254 11.40 0.89 3.60
CA ARG A 254 10.15 1.65 3.50
C ARG A 254 9.79 2.28 4.85
N THR A 255 8.83 3.19 4.83
CA THR A 255 8.13 3.65 6.04
C THR A 255 7.14 2.59 6.51
N LEU A 256 6.62 2.77 7.72
CA LEU A 256 5.37 2.16 8.13
C LEU A 256 4.23 2.97 7.53
N GLY A 257 3.18 2.32 7.03
CA GLY A 257 1.96 3.02 6.71
C GLY A 257 0.76 2.12 6.49
N ILE A 258 -0.40 2.77 6.48
CA ILE A 258 -1.71 2.17 6.31
C ILE A 258 -2.47 3.06 5.33
N ALA A 259 -3.19 2.44 4.39
CA ALA A 259 -4.18 3.13 3.60
C ALA A 259 -5.52 2.42 3.66
N SER A 260 -6.59 3.20 3.77
CA SER A 260 -7.98 2.75 3.79
C SER A 260 -8.75 3.43 2.66
N PHE A 261 -9.72 2.73 2.09
CA PHE A 261 -10.49 3.20 0.94
C PHE A 261 -11.74 2.36 0.72
N TYR A 262 -12.64 2.88 -0.10
CA TYR A 262 -13.68 2.09 -0.76
C TYR A 262 -13.21 1.69 -2.15
N LEU A 263 -13.67 0.55 -2.65
CA LEU A 263 -13.36 0.04 -3.98
C LEU A 263 -14.54 -0.73 -4.55
N ARG A 264 -14.57 -0.93 -5.86
CA ARG A 264 -15.63 -1.70 -6.54
C ARG A 264 -15.20 -3.11 -6.90
N ALA A 265 -13.92 -3.31 -7.18
CA ALA A 265 -13.40 -4.63 -7.54
C ALA A 265 -11.89 -4.71 -7.43
N VAL A 266 -11.42 -5.95 -7.37
CA VAL A 266 -10.01 -6.34 -7.52
C VAL A 266 -9.93 -7.29 -8.71
N CYS A 267 -9.05 -7.04 -9.67
CA CYS A 267 -8.89 -7.95 -10.82
C CYS A 267 -7.82 -9.03 -10.57
N GLN A 268 -7.67 -9.98 -11.51
CA GLN A 268 -6.71 -11.08 -11.41
C GLN A 268 -5.27 -10.63 -11.12
N ASN A 269 -4.84 -9.54 -11.74
CA ASN A 269 -3.51 -8.94 -11.53
C ASN A 269 -3.44 -8.05 -10.27
N ARG A 270 -4.41 -8.15 -9.36
CA ARG A 270 -4.52 -7.37 -8.11
C ARG A 270 -4.57 -5.85 -8.28
N ASN A 271 -5.02 -5.33 -9.44
CA ASN A 271 -5.35 -3.92 -9.55
C ASN A 271 -6.67 -3.66 -8.83
N LEU A 272 -6.73 -2.54 -8.09
CA LEU A 272 -7.92 -2.06 -7.42
C LEU A 272 -8.68 -1.12 -8.37
N TRP A 273 -9.97 -1.35 -8.52
CA TRP A 273 -10.84 -0.62 -9.44
C TRP A 273 -11.96 0.10 -8.70
N GLY A 274 -12.26 1.31 -9.15
CA GLY A 274 -13.27 2.18 -8.55
C GLY A 274 -12.93 2.58 -7.13
N VAL A 275 -11.65 2.88 -6.89
CA VAL A 275 -11.19 3.34 -5.58
C VAL A 275 -11.74 4.75 -5.33
N GLU A 276 -12.35 4.93 -4.16
CA GLU A 276 -12.94 6.18 -3.67
C GLU A 276 -12.56 6.39 -2.20
N ASN A 277 -12.56 7.65 -1.75
CA ASN A 277 -12.20 8.07 -0.39
C ASN A 277 -10.89 7.45 0.13
N PHE A 278 -9.83 7.59 -0.65
CA PHE A 278 -8.51 7.08 -0.30
C PHE A 278 -7.86 7.95 0.79
N GLU A 279 -7.56 7.32 1.93
CA GLU A 279 -6.92 7.92 3.09
C GLU A 279 -5.64 7.14 3.41
N GLU A 280 -4.53 7.85 3.61
CA GLU A 280 -3.23 7.24 3.89
C GLU A 280 -2.56 7.91 5.08
N ILE A 281 -2.05 7.08 6.00
CA ILE A 281 -1.23 7.50 7.14
C ILE A 281 0.14 6.84 6.99
N THR A 282 1.20 7.66 7.04
CA THR A 282 2.59 7.21 6.97
C THR A 282 3.35 7.64 8.21
N ILE A 283 4.02 6.68 8.87
CA ILE A 283 4.85 6.91 10.05
C ILE A 283 6.32 6.66 9.67
N ARG A 284 7.16 7.69 9.87
CA ARG A 284 8.61 7.55 9.73
C ARG A 284 9.17 6.77 10.92
N HIS A 285 10.14 5.91 10.65
CA HIS A 285 10.90 5.15 11.65
C HIS A 285 11.88 6.02 12.47
N SER A 286 11.37 7.00 13.21
CA SER A 286 12.14 7.77 14.20
C SER A 286 12.05 7.14 15.60
N LYS A 287 12.79 7.66 16.57
CA LYS A 287 12.93 7.11 17.93
C LYS A 287 11.61 6.71 18.62
N TYR A 288 10.53 7.44 18.35
CA TYR A 288 9.19 7.23 18.91
C TYR A 288 8.21 6.60 17.91
N ALA A 289 8.70 5.92 16.87
CA ALA A 289 7.86 5.32 15.84
C ALA A 289 6.95 4.23 16.42
N ALA A 290 7.46 3.34 17.26
CA ALA A 290 6.66 2.27 17.88
C ALA A 290 5.53 2.83 18.76
N SER A 291 5.81 3.87 19.56
CA SER A 291 4.78 4.53 20.37
C SER A 291 3.74 5.26 19.52
N ARG A 292 4.14 5.92 18.43
CA ARG A 292 3.20 6.53 17.48
C ARG A 292 2.36 5.49 16.76
N PHE A 293 2.94 4.35 16.39
CA PHE A 293 2.18 3.26 15.79
C PHE A 293 1.08 2.76 16.74
N ALA A 294 1.42 2.48 17.99
CA ALA A 294 0.46 2.04 19.00
C ALA A 294 -0.61 3.12 19.32
N ALA A 295 -0.24 4.41 19.29
CA ALA A 295 -1.15 5.50 19.65
C ALA A 295 -2.04 6.01 18.49
N GLU A 296 -1.57 5.93 17.25
CA GLU A 296 -2.24 6.55 16.09
C GLU A 296 -2.72 5.50 15.08
N ALA A 297 -1.82 4.62 14.65
CA ALA A 297 -2.06 3.72 13.52
C ALA A 297 -2.92 2.49 13.88
N GLU A 298 -2.65 1.85 15.01
CA GLU A 298 -3.47 0.73 15.49
C GLU A 298 -4.91 1.18 15.79
N PRO A 299 -5.17 2.29 16.50
CA PRO A 299 -6.51 2.82 16.67
C PRO A 299 -7.18 3.25 15.36
N ALA A 300 -6.45 3.83 14.41
CA ALA A 300 -7.00 4.19 13.10
C ALA A 300 -7.47 2.96 12.31
N LEU A 301 -6.75 1.84 12.38
CA LEU A 301 -7.18 0.57 11.79
C LEU A 301 -8.47 0.06 12.43
N ILE A 302 -8.58 0.09 13.76
CA ILE A 302 -9.79 -0.32 14.48
C ILE A 302 -10.96 0.60 14.12
N GLN A 303 -10.75 1.92 14.17
CA GLN A 303 -11.77 2.90 13.85
C GLN A 303 -12.27 2.71 12.42
N PHE A 304 -11.39 2.53 11.44
CA PHE A 304 -11.81 2.26 10.07
C PHE A 304 -12.60 0.95 9.99
N ALA A 305 -12.14 -0.11 10.65
CA ALA A 305 -12.79 -1.41 10.60
C ALA A 305 -14.19 -1.44 11.21
N GLU A 306 -14.41 -0.64 12.25
CA GLU A 306 -15.69 -0.52 12.96
C GLU A 306 -16.56 0.63 12.45
N SER A 307 -15.99 1.56 11.65
CA SER A 307 -16.70 2.75 11.18
C SER A 307 -17.90 2.42 10.31
N SER A 308 -18.97 3.19 10.52
CA SER A 308 -20.16 3.14 9.68
C SER A 308 -19.83 3.61 8.27
N SER A 309 -20.35 2.92 7.25
CA SER A 309 -20.30 3.41 5.85
C SER A 309 -21.28 4.55 5.58
N MET A 310 -22.14 4.91 6.55
CA MET A 310 -23.17 5.93 6.33
C MET A 310 -22.62 7.30 5.89
N PRO A 311 -21.50 7.84 6.44
CA PRO A 311 -20.93 9.09 5.94
C PRO A 311 -20.52 8.99 4.47
N PHE A 312 -19.90 7.88 4.06
CA PHE A 312 -19.55 7.64 2.66
C PHE A 312 -20.80 7.55 1.77
N VAL A 313 -21.79 6.73 2.16
CA VAL A 313 -23.05 6.58 1.43
C VAL A 313 -23.77 7.92 1.30
N ASN A 314 -23.84 8.70 2.38
CA ASN A 314 -24.48 10.00 2.40
C ASN A 314 -23.72 11.00 1.51
N GLY A 315 -22.39 11.01 1.54
CA GLY A 315 -21.58 11.86 0.67
C GLY A 315 -21.79 11.56 -0.82
N ILE A 316 -21.82 10.28 -1.19
CA ILE A 316 -22.10 9.86 -2.58
C ILE A 316 -23.54 10.24 -2.98
N LYS A 317 -24.53 10.03 -2.11
CA LYS A 317 -25.92 10.45 -2.36
C LYS A 317 -26.05 11.96 -2.53
N ALA A 318 -25.44 12.74 -1.63
CA ALA A 318 -25.43 14.20 -1.71
C ALA A 318 -24.76 14.69 -3.02
N ALA A 319 -23.65 14.08 -3.42
CA ALA A 319 -22.98 14.39 -4.68
C ALA A 319 -23.83 14.08 -5.92
N ARG A 320 -24.64 13.01 -5.87
CA ARG A 320 -25.57 12.63 -6.94
C ARG A 320 -26.79 13.55 -7.01
N GLU A 321 -27.33 13.97 -5.86
CA GLU A 321 -28.49 14.87 -5.77
C GLU A 321 -28.15 16.33 -6.11
N ARG A 322 -26.88 16.73 -5.95
CA ARG A 322 -26.44 18.11 -6.19
C ARG A 322 -26.18 18.39 -7.67
N THR A 323 -27.23 18.76 -8.38
CA THR A 323 -27.16 19.28 -9.75
C THR A 323 -26.44 20.63 -9.80
N VAL A 324 -25.39 20.73 -10.62
CA VAL A 324 -24.54 21.92 -10.78
C VAL A 324 -24.48 22.43 -12.21
N ALA A 325 -25.03 21.69 -13.18
CA ALA A 325 -25.18 22.14 -14.56
C ALA A 325 -26.47 21.59 -15.19
N ARG A 326 -27.22 22.42 -15.91
CA ARG A 326 -28.46 22.01 -16.60
C ARG A 326 -28.35 22.11 -18.13
N ASN A 327 -27.46 22.94 -18.64
CA ASN A 327 -27.21 23.13 -20.07
C ASN A 327 -25.70 23.08 -20.37
N ASP A 328 -25.32 23.13 -21.65
CA ASP A 328 -23.91 23.00 -22.07
C ASP A 328 -23.04 24.17 -21.60
N GLU A 329 -23.58 25.38 -21.54
CA GLU A 329 -22.85 26.55 -21.05
C GLU A 329 -22.51 26.41 -19.56
N ASP A 330 -23.45 25.90 -18.75
CA ASP A 330 -23.21 25.59 -17.34
C ASP A 330 -22.11 24.55 -17.18
N ARG A 331 -22.11 23.49 -18.00
CA ARG A 331 -21.12 22.39 -17.95
C ARG A 331 -19.72 22.90 -18.25
N GLU A 332 -19.58 23.69 -19.31
CA GLU A 332 -18.31 24.31 -19.65
C GLU A 332 -17.85 25.26 -18.55
N SER A 333 -18.71 26.19 -18.14
CA SER A 333 -18.42 27.18 -17.10
C SER A 333 -18.00 26.54 -15.78
N PHE A 334 -18.67 25.44 -15.38
CA PHE A 334 -18.39 24.71 -14.14
C PHE A 334 -16.97 24.13 -14.10
N LEU A 335 -16.53 23.51 -15.20
CA LEU A 335 -15.18 22.95 -15.32
C LEU A 335 -14.11 24.05 -15.52
N ARG A 336 -14.40 25.07 -16.35
CA ARG A 336 -13.46 26.16 -16.63
C ARG A 336 -13.14 26.98 -15.37
N LYS A 337 -14.13 27.25 -14.50
CA LYS A 337 -13.93 27.90 -13.19
C LYS A 337 -13.03 27.11 -12.25
N ARG A 338 -12.81 25.82 -12.51
CA ARG A 338 -11.96 24.91 -11.73
C ARG A 338 -10.63 24.59 -12.41
N ALA A 339 -10.21 25.48 -13.32
CA ALA A 339 -8.93 25.42 -14.01
C ALA A 339 -8.73 24.17 -14.89
N PHE A 340 -9.81 23.64 -15.47
CA PHE A 340 -9.70 22.69 -16.58
C PHE A 340 -9.51 23.44 -17.91
N SER A 341 -8.64 22.93 -18.78
CA SER A 341 -8.47 23.47 -20.14
C SER A 341 -9.71 23.20 -20.99
N LYS A 342 -9.91 23.94 -22.09
CA LYS A 342 -11.06 23.72 -23.00
C LYS A 342 -11.08 22.27 -23.52
N VAL A 343 -9.90 21.74 -23.86
CA VAL A 343 -9.74 20.36 -24.33
C VAL A 343 -10.11 19.36 -23.24
N GLU A 344 -9.71 19.59 -22.00
CA GLU A 344 -10.08 18.72 -20.88
C GLU A 344 -11.57 18.79 -20.55
N THR A 345 -12.16 19.99 -20.60
CA THR A 345 -13.60 20.19 -20.42
C THR A 345 -14.40 19.34 -21.41
N THR A 346 -14.10 19.43 -22.70
CA THR A 346 -14.76 18.62 -23.74
C THR A 346 -14.57 17.12 -23.47
N LYS A 347 -13.33 16.68 -23.21
CA LYS A 347 -13.04 15.27 -22.91
C LYS A 347 -13.80 14.74 -21.69
N ILE A 348 -13.94 15.54 -20.62
CA ILE A 348 -14.65 15.16 -19.41
C ILE A 348 -16.15 15.00 -19.70
N ILE A 349 -16.74 15.96 -20.42
CA ILE A 349 -18.16 15.91 -20.81
C ILE A 349 -18.44 14.71 -21.71
N ASP A 350 -17.60 14.52 -22.74
CA ASP A 350 -17.70 13.40 -23.67
C ASP A 350 -17.54 12.04 -22.98
N ALA A 351 -16.62 11.94 -22.01
CA ALA A 351 -16.43 10.73 -21.23
C ALA A 351 -17.69 10.34 -20.45
N VAL A 352 -18.34 11.32 -19.79
CA VAL A 352 -19.61 11.07 -19.08
C VAL A 352 -20.71 10.74 -20.07
N LEU A 353 -20.83 11.45 -21.18
CA LEU A 353 -21.84 11.18 -22.20
C LEU A 353 -21.71 9.77 -22.78
N ALA A 354 -20.48 9.32 -23.05
CA ALA A 354 -20.19 7.99 -23.57
C ALA A 354 -20.51 6.87 -22.57
N GLU A 355 -20.28 7.10 -21.27
CA GLU A 355 -20.49 6.08 -20.23
C GLU A 355 -21.93 6.07 -19.67
N GLU A 356 -22.56 7.25 -19.52
CA GLU A 356 -23.91 7.39 -18.93
C GLU A 356 -25.03 7.46 -19.97
N GLY A 357 -24.71 7.70 -21.25
CA GLY A 357 -25.70 8.01 -22.29
C GLY A 357 -26.38 9.38 -22.13
N ARG A 358 -25.92 10.20 -21.18
CA ARG A 358 -26.39 11.57 -20.94
C ARG A 358 -25.24 12.48 -20.51
N PRO A 359 -25.30 13.79 -20.78
CA PRO A 359 -24.25 14.72 -20.35
C PRO A 359 -24.24 14.90 -18.82
N PRO A 360 -23.12 15.35 -18.23
CA PRO A 360 -23.00 15.52 -16.78
C PRO A 360 -23.92 16.62 -16.26
N GLU A 361 -24.55 16.37 -15.11
CA GLU A 361 -25.45 17.32 -14.44
C GLU A 361 -25.12 17.49 -12.96
N SER A 362 -24.79 16.39 -12.27
CA SER A 362 -24.49 16.36 -10.84
C SER A 362 -22.99 16.49 -10.55
N ILE A 363 -22.64 16.83 -9.31
CA ILE A 363 -21.23 16.80 -8.85
C ILE A 363 -20.65 15.41 -9.08
N PHE A 364 -21.40 14.36 -8.79
CA PHE A 364 -20.96 12.98 -8.99
C PHE A 364 -20.61 12.69 -10.45
N ASP A 365 -21.45 13.12 -11.41
CA ASP A 365 -21.17 12.94 -12.84
C ASP A 365 -19.82 13.59 -13.24
N PHE A 366 -19.57 14.81 -12.77
CA PHE A 366 -18.30 15.50 -13.05
C PHE A 366 -17.09 14.81 -12.40
N VAL A 367 -17.22 14.32 -11.16
CA VAL A 367 -16.16 13.56 -10.48
C VAL A 367 -15.83 12.27 -11.25
N GLN A 368 -16.84 11.54 -11.73
CA GLN A 368 -16.65 10.33 -12.53
C GLN A 368 -15.99 10.66 -13.87
N GLY A 369 -16.43 11.71 -14.57
CA GLY A 369 -15.78 12.16 -15.81
C GLY A 369 -14.32 12.56 -15.64
N ILE A 370 -14.00 13.31 -14.58
CA ILE A 370 -12.61 13.74 -14.29
C ILE A 370 -11.74 12.52 -13.99
N THR A 371 -12.19 11.61 -13.12
CA THR A 371 -11.42 10.41 -12.77
C THR A 371 -11.25 9.47 -13.96
N ARG A 372 -12.27 9.36 -14.82
CA ARG A 372 -12.18 8.60 -16.08
C ARG A 372 -11.12 9.14 -17.03
N VAL A 373 -11.07 10.47 -17.23
CA VAL A 373 -10.05 11.11 -18.07
C VAL A 373 -8.66 11.04 -17.43
N ALA A 374 -8.57 11.11 -16.10
CA ALA A 374 -7.30 11.01 -15.38
C ALA A 374 -6.61 9.64 -15.60
N ARG A 375 -7.38 8.55 -15.74
CA ARG A 375 -6.85 7.20 -16.02
C ARG A 375 -6.02 7.11 -17.31
N ASP A 376 -6.32 7.95 -18.30
CA ASP A 376 -5.64 7.96 -19.60
C ASP A 376 -4.42 8.89 -19.64
N LYS A 377 -4.10 9.59 -18.54
CA LYS A 377 -2.93 10.46 -18.47
C LYS A 377 -1.64 9.62 -18.36
N PRO A 378 -0.66 9.82 -19.26
CA PRO A 378 0.59 9.06 -19.22
C PRO A 378 1.52 9.50 -18.07
N HIS A 379 1.43 10.77 -17.66
CA HIS A 379 2.27 11.33 -16.61
C HIS A 379 1.55 11.34 -15.25
N GLN A 380 2.25 10.81 -14.24
CA GLN A 380 1.71 10.56 -12.90
C GLN A 380 1.34 11.84 -12.15
N ASP A 381 2.13 12.89 -12.28
CA ASP A 381 1.90 14.21 -11.69
C ASP A 381 0.62 14.86 -12.22
N VAL A 382 0.41 14.82 -13.54
CA VAL A 382 -0.80 15.33 -14.18
C VAL A 382 -2.03 14.54 -13.76
N ARG A 383 -1.90 13.21 -13.61
CA ARG A 383 -2.97 12.37 -13.10
C ARG A 383 -3.37 12.77 -11.67
N LEU A 384 -2.37 12.92 -10.79
CA LEU A 384 -2.60 13.28 -9.39
C LEU A 384 -3.25 14.67 -9.23
N ASP A 385 -2.88 15.66 -10.06
CA ASP A 385 -3.54 16.98 -10.04
C ASP A 385 -5.03 16.89 -10.41
N MET A 386 -5.35 16.12 -11.47
CA MET A 386 -6.75 15.90 -11.86
C MET A 386 -7.54 15.14 -10.79
N GLU A 387 -6.98 14.08 -10.23
CA GLU A 387 -7.57 13.32 -9.13
C GLU A 387 -7.79 14.18 -7.88
N GLY A 388 -6.86 15.09 -7.57
CA GLY A 388 -6.98 16.06 -6.49
C GLY A 388 -8.12 17.06 -6.71
N LYS A 389 -8.35 17.50 -7.95
CA LYS A 389 -9.50 18.35 -8.31
C LYS A 389 -10.82 17.60 -8.17
N ALA A 390 -10.86 16.33 -8.56
CA ALA A 390 -12.03 15.48 -8.37
C ALA A 390 -12.36 15.27 -6.89
N LYS A 391 -11.35 15.03 -6.04
CA LYS A 391 -11.53 14.91 -4.59
C LYS A 391 -12.17 16.18 -3.99
N LYS A 392 -11.64 17.36 -4.32
CA LYS A 392 -12.20 18.64 -3.85
C LYS A 392 -13.67 18.85 -4.26
N LEU A 393 -14.09 18.31 -5.40
CA LEU A 393 -15.47 18.35 -5.83
C LEU A 393 -16.37 17.45 -4.98
N LEU A 394 -15.90 16.24 -4.67
CA LEU A 394 -16.63 15.32 -3.81
C LEU A 394 -16.75 15.86 -2.39
N ASP A 395 -15.65 16.39 -1.84
CA ASP A 395 -15.61 17.03 -0.50
C ASP A 395 -16.51 18.28 -0.41
N PHE A 396 -16.80 18.95 -1.54
CA PHE A 396 -17.73 20.08 -1.58
C PHE A 396 -19.19 19.65 -1.47
N ALA A 397 -19.51 18.40 -1.81
CA ALA A 397 -20.87 17.86 -1.78
C ALA A 397 -21.22 17.16 -0.46
N ALA A 398 -20.22 16.57 0.21
CA ALA A 398 -20.32 16.02 1.55
C ALA A 398 -20.41 17.14 2.61
#